data_AF-A0A4Z0E7R6-F1
#
_entry.id   AF-A0A4Z0E7R6-F1
#
_cell.length_a   1.000
_cell.length_b   1.000
_cell.length_c   1.000
_cell.angle_alpha   90.00
_cell.angle_beta   90.00
_cell.angle_gamma   90.00
#
_symmetry.space_group_name_H-M   'P 1'
#
loop_
_entity.id
_entity.type
_entity.pdbx_description
1 polymer ?
#
loop_
_entity_poly.entity_id
_entity_poly.type
_entity_poly.pdbx_seq_one_letter_code
_entity_poly.pdbx_strand_id
1 'polypeptide(L)'
;MTRATTNATGAGVEKTASMKPIERRMPSVAYIVARSNPGDVIGCENHLPWRLKTDMKFFRSVTEGHVVIMGRKTFESLGKPLPKRLNIVISRSPGEDAENLLWADSPEMALHLADFFSIIKEKSQIIVIGGAQIYKMFCDQFTKVYLTEVFHRFQCGDAYFNQKFDMREWLVVQEKEYEQSKDDEFPFKISILDRKNKYTRHRKISEFFVGSKSDRLLPHFPVFRSRIERDDMNIEEQIKLPLLVA
;
A
#
# COMPACT_ATOMS: atom_id res chain seq x y z
N MET A 1 -7.28 2.33 -78.55
CA MET A 1 -7.21 3.63 -77.88
C MET A 1 -7.42 3.43 -76.37
N THR A 2 -6.31 3.49 -75.64
CA THR A 2 -6.06 4.18 -74.36
C THR A 2 -7.08 4.21 -73.20
N ARG A 3 -6.53 3.86 -72.00
CA ARG A 3 -6.82 4.23 -70.59
C ARG A 3 -7.44 3.10 -69.74
N ALA A 4 -6.70 2.39 -68.87
CA ALA A 4 -5.92 2.74 -67.67
C ALA A 4 -6.77 2.88 -66.37
N THR A 5 -6.62 1.88 -65.49
CA THR A 5 -6.46 1.89 -63.99
C THR A 5 -7.39 2.79 -63.15
N THR A 6 -8.00 2.36 -62.04
CA THR A 6 -7.43 1.74 -60.82
C THR A 6 -8.55 1.24 -59.90
N ASN A 7 -8.27 0.17 -59.15
CA ASN A 7 -9.05 -0.34 -58.02
C ASN A 7 -9.15 0.68 -56.86
N ALA A 8 -10.29 0.70 -56.17
CA ALA A 8 -10.41 1.20 -54.80
C ALA A 8 -11.01 0.08 -53.93
N THR A 9 -10.10 -0.57 -53.23
CA THR A 9 -10.27 -1.59 -52.20
C THR A 9 -11.03 -1.07 -50.97
N GLY A 10 -11.79 -1.96 -50.36
CA GLY A 10 -12.46 -1.75 -49.09
C GLY A 10 -11.49 -1.34 -47.98
N ALA A 11 -11.90 -0.37 -47.18
CA ALA A 11 -11.17 0.12 -46.03
C ALA A 11 -12.03 -0.07 -44.77
N GLY A 12 -11.44 -0.69 -43.75
CA GLY A 12 -11.69 -0.25 -42.37
C GLY A 12 -12.51 -1.16 -41.46
N VAL A 13 -12.40 -2.49 -41.56
CA VAL A 13 -12.56 -3.33 -40.36
C VAL A 13 -11.19 -3.92 -40.03
N GLU A 14 -10.28 -3.05 -39.59
CA GLU A 14 -9.01 -3.50 -39.04
C GLU A 14 -9.26 -4.09 -37.66
N LYS A 15 -9.12 -5.42 -37.64
CA LYS A 15 -8.84 -6.30 -36.51
C LYS A 15 -8.38 -5.53 -35.26
N THR A 16 -9.25 -5.47 -34.25
CA THR A 16 -8.82 -5.41 -32.85
C THR A 16 -7.94 -6.63 -32.59
N ALA A 17 -6.63 -6.49 -32.82
CA ALA A 17 -5.66 -7.44 -32.35
C ALA A 17 -5.89 -7.60 -30.85
N SER A 18 -6.20 -8.82 -30.42
CA SER A 18 -6.31 -9.21 -29.02
C SER A 18 -4.95 -9.00 -28.35
N MET A 19 -4.64 -7.75 -27.96
CA MET A 19 -3.45 -7.40 -27.22
C MET A 19 -3.46 -8.17 -25.91
N LYS A 20 -2.41 -8.98 -25.69
CA LYS A 20 -2.26 -9.70 -24.42
C LYS A 20 -2.13 -8.68 -23.29
N PRO A 21 -2.93 -8.78 -22.21
CA PRO A 21 -2.81 -7.88 -21.07
C PRO A 21 -1.39 -7.93 -20.49
N ILE A 22 -0.78 -6.78 -20.22
CA ILE A 22 0.53 -6.73 -19.55
C ILE A 22 0.27 -6.80 -18.06
N GLU A 23 0.58 -7.94 -17.46
CA GLU A 23 0.55 -8.12 -16.01
C GLU A 23 1.90 -7.75 -15.40
N ARG A 24 1.86 -6.91 -14.36
CA ARG A 24 3.04 -6.50 -13.61
C ARG A 24 2.95 -6.96 -12.18
N ARG A 25 4.11 -7.30 -11.63
CA ARG A 25 4.26 -7.50 -10.19
C ARG A 25 4.04 -6.17 -9.47
N MET A 26 3.16 -6.19 -8.48
CA MET A 26 2.86 -5.03 -7.66
C MET A 26 3.80 -4.93 -6.45
N PRO A 27 3.96 -3.73 -5.85
CA PRO A 27 4.65 -3.56 -4.59
C PRO A 27 4.13 -4.52 -3.51
N SER A 28 5.05 -5.04 -2.70
CA SER A 28 4.69 -5.92 -1.58
C SER A 28 3.90 -5.19 -0.50
N VAL A 29 3.08 -5.91 0.26
CA VAL A 29 2.38 -5.34 1.42
C VAL A 29 3.19 -5.67 2.67
N ALA A 30 3.54 -4.64 3.44
CA ALA A 30 4.22 -4.76 4.72
C ALA A 30 3.35 -4.17 5.83
N TYR A 31 3.44 -4.71 7.03
CA TYR A 31 2.84 -4.13 8.23
C TYR A 31 3.90 -3.46 9.07
N ILE A 32 3.55 -2.37 9.74
CA ILE A 32 4.30 -1.87 10.89
C ILE A 32 3.35 -1.69 12.05
N VAL A 33 3.63 -2.37 13.17
CA VAL A 33 2.71 -2.47 14.29
C VAL A 33 3.48 -2.53 15.60
N ALA A 34 3.04 -1.76 16.59
CA ALA A 34 3.45 -1.90 17.98
C ALA A 34 2.31 -2.52 18.78
N ARG A 35 2.59 -3.58 19.55
CA ARG A 35 1.62 -4.27 20.41
C ARG A 35 2.19 -4.55 21.79
N SER A 36 1.31 -4.65 22.78
CA SER A 36 1.70 -5.13 24.11
C SER A 36 1.98 -6.64 24.10
N ASN A 37 2.92 -7.05 24.94
CA ASN A 37 3.18 -8.44 25.27
C ASN A 37 3.37 -8.55 26.79
N PRO A 38 2.49 -9.28 27.51
CA PRO A 38 1.33 -10.01 27.01
C PRO A 38 0.15 -9.10 26.64
N GLY A 39 -0.80 -9.64 25.88
CA GLY A 39 -2.14 -9.05 25.67
C GLY A 39 -2.43 -8.55 24.26
N ASP A 40 -1.42 -8.43 23.39
CA ASP A 40 -1.58 -8.03 21.97
C ASP A 40 -2.33 -6.69 21.77
N VAL A 41 -2.39 -5.83 22.80
CA VAL A 41 -3.09 -4.54 22.76
C VAL A 41 -2.35 -3.61 21.80
N ILE A 42 -3.07 -2.96 20.90
CA ILE A 42 -2.52 -1.94 19.99
C ILE A 42 -3.21 -0.58 20.14
N GLY A 43 -4.17 -0.46 21.05
CA GLY A 43 -4.87 0.78 21.30
C GLY A 43 -5.88 0.68 22.44
N CYS A 44 -6.11 1.83 23.07
CA CYS A 44 -7.14 2.10 24.06
C CYS A 44 -7.72 3.49 23.76
N GLU A 45 -9.04 3.58 23.56
CA GLU A 45 -9.74 4.84 23.29
C GLU A 45 -9.13 5.61 22.10
N ASN A 46 -8.74 4.87 21.05
CA ASN A 46 -8.01 5.36 19.88
C ASN A 46 -6.59 5.89 20.13
N HIS A 47 -6.00 5.70 21.31
CA HIS A 47 -4.62 6.08 21.61
C HIS A 47 -3.73 4.86 21.91
N LEU A 48 -2.42 5.00 21.74
CA LEU A 48 -1.46 4.04 22.28
C LEU A 48 -1.35 4.26 23.80
N PRO A 49 -1.46 3.21 24.64
CA PRO A 49 -1.39 3.37 26.10
C PRO A 49 0.05 3.51 26.62
N TRP A 50 1.01 3.81 25.74
CA TRP A 50 2.42 3.99 26.05
C TRP A 50 3.05 5.08 25.18
N ARG A 51 4.20 5.58 25.65
CA ARG A 51 5.07 6.48 24.90
C ARG A 51 6.46 5.88 24.75
N LEU A 52 6.80 5.53 23.50
CA LEU A 52 8.11 4.99 23.12
C LEU A 52 8.71 5.87 22.02
N LYS A 53 9.56 6.84 22.38
CA LYS A 53 10.17 7.74 21.38
C LYS A 53 11.05 6.99 20.39
N THR A 54 11.69 5.91 20.83
CA THR A 54 12.56 5.10 19.97
C THR A 54 11.74 4.34 18.93
N ASP A 55 10.61 3.75 19.31
CA ASP A 55 9.66 3.14 18.37
C ASP A 55 9.10 4.17 17.39
N MET A 56 8.75 5.38 17.86
CA MET A 56 8.27 6.45 16.96
C MET A 56 9.31 6.91 15.94
N LYS A 57 10.60 6.91 16.30
CA LYS A 57 11.70 7.18 15.35
C LYS A 57 11.81 6.06 14.32
N PHE A 58 11.70 4.80 14.75
CA PHE A 58 11.69 3.64 13.87
C PHE A 58 10.48 3.64 12.92
N PHE A 59 9.29 3.90 13.43
CA PHE A 59 8.08 4.06 12.62
C PHE A 59 8.26 5.10 11.52
N ARG A 60 8.85 6.25 11.87
CA ARG A 60 9.16 7.28 10.88
C ARG A 60 10.16 6.80 9.83
N SER A 61 11.27 6.21 10.24
CA SER A 61 12.32 5.78 9.30
C SER A 61 11.84 4.70 8.33
N VAL A 62 10.99 3.78 8.80
CA VAL A 62 10.41 2.72 7.97
C VAL A 62 9.36 3.27 7.00
N THR A 63 8.55 4.24 7.43
CA THR A 63 7.40 4.72 6.64
C THR A 63 7.71 5.90 5.72
N GLU A 64 8.77 6.68 5.97
CA GLU A 64 9.07 7.90 5.20
C GLU A 64 9.27 7.62 3.70
N GLY A 65 8.61 8.43 2.86
CA GLY A 65 8.61 8.28 1.40
C GLY A 65 7.75 7.14 0.85
N HIS A 66 7.21 6.25 1.70
CA HIS A 66 6.31 5.19 1.27
C HIS A 66 4.85 5.66 1.19
N VAL A 67 4.03 4.86 0.50
CA VAL A 67 2.57 4.93 0.64
C VAL A 67 2.17 4.18 1.91
N VAL A 68 1.39 4.83 2.77
CA VAL A 68 0.87 4.24 4.00
C VAL A 68 -0.63 4.06 3.91
N ILE A 69 -1.14 2.91 4.37
CA ILE A 69 -2.58 2.62 4.43
C ILE A 69 -3.00 2.57 5.89
N MET A 70 -4.08 3.29 6.23
CA MET A 70 -4.67 3.26 7.55
C MET A 70 -6.20 3.31 7.52
N GLY A 71 -6.83 3.07 8.67
CA GLY A 71 -8.27 3.24 8.85
C GLY A 71 -8.62 4.62 9.40
N ARG A 72 -9.88 5.05 9.22
CA ARG A 72 -10.38 6.34 9.72
C ARG A 72 -10.01 6.63 11.19
N LYS A 73 -10.30 5.72 12.12
CA LYS A 73 -10.02 5.94 13.56
C LYS A 73 -8.53 6.16 13.84
N THR A 74 -7.67 5.45 13.13
CA THR A 74 -6.20 5.63 13.22
C THR A 74 -5.81 6.99 12.68
N PHE A 75 -6.37 7.41 11.55
CA PHE A 75 -6.14 8.75 10.99
C PHE A 75 -6.61 9.86 11.94
N GLU A 76 -7.81 9.74 12.52
CA GLU A 76 -8.37 10.69 13.49
C GLU A 76 -7.49 10.80 14.75
N SER A 77 -6.95 9.68 15.25
CA SER A 77 -5.99 9.67 16.36
C SER A 77 -4.68 10.41 16.05
N LEU A 78 -4.19 10.29 14.81
CA LEU A 78 -3.01 11.04 14.35
C LEU A 78 -3.30 12.55 14.17
N GLY A 79 -4.57 12.91 13.93
CA GLY A 79 -5.07 14.27 13.76
C GLY A 79 -4.70 14.94 12.43
N LYS A 80 -3.70 14.43 11.71
CA LYS A 80 -3.27 14.95 10.41
C LYS A 80 -2.54 13.91 9.56
N PRO A 81 -2.49 14.08 8.23
CA PRO A 81 -1.68 13.25 7.36
C PRO A 81 -0.22 13.23 7.80
N LEU A 82 0.40 12.06 7.73
CA LEU A 82 1.80 11.90 8.05
C LEU A 82 2.65 12.62 6.97
N PRO A 83 3.54 13.56 7.34
CA PRO A 83 4.31 14.32 6.36
C PRO A 83 5.28 13.42 5.60
N LYS A 84 5.58 13.78 4.35
CA LYS A 84 6.49 13.06 3.43
C LYS A 84 6.07 11.59 3.16
N ARG A 85 4.79 11.30 3.36
CA ARG A 85 4.14 10.03 3.06
C ARG A 85 2.88 10.33 2.27
N LEU A 86 2.53 9.45 1.34
CA LEU A 86 1.18 9.46 0.79
C LEU A 86 0.31 8.63 1.73
N ASN A 87 -0.73 9.25 2.28
CA ASN A 87 -1.62 8.63 3.24
C ASN A 87 -2.87 8.15 2.50
N ILE A 88 -3.22 6.88 2.64
CA ILE A 88 -4.48 6.34 2.13
C ILE A 88 -5.32 5.93 3.34
N VAL A 89 -6.49 6.54 3.48
CA VAL A 89 -7.43 6.26 4.58
C VAL A 89 -8.61 5.46 4.06
N ILE A 90 -8.84 4.28 4.63
CA ILE A 90 -9.98 3.44 4.31
C ILE A 90 -11.18 3.83 5.18
N SER A 91 -12.30 4.15 4.54
CA SER A 91 -13.53 4.55 5.22
C SER A 91 -14.75 4.45 4.31
N ARG A 92 -15.88 3.96 4.86
CA ARG A 92 -17.18 3.96 4.15
C ARG A 92 -17.80 5.34 4.04
N SER A 93 -17.53 6.22 4.99
CA SER A 93 -17.86 7.63 4.88
C SER A 93 -16.68 8.32 4.20
N PRO A 94 -16.85 8.95 3.04
CA PRO A 94 -15.74 9.66 2.39
C PRO A 94 -15.30 10.85 3.25
N GLY A 95 -14.00 11.15 3.20
CA GLY A 95 -13.47 12.44 3.59
C GLY A 95 -12.98 13.18 2.35
N GLU A 96 -12.28 14.29 2.55
CA GLU A 96 -11.73 15.09 1.46
C GLU A 96 -10.28 14.68 1.18
N ASP A 97 -9.98 14.47 -0.09
CA ASP A 97 -8.62 14.24 -0.57
C ASP A 97 -7.80 15.53 -0.43
N ALA A 98 -6.50 15.37 -0.20
CA ALA A 98 -5.53 16.46 -0.16
C ALA A 98 -4.22 16.00 -0.83
N GLU A 99 -3.24 16.90 -0.96
CA GLU A 99 -1.99 16.64 -1.68
C GLU A 99 -1.29 15.32 -1.27
N ASN A 100 -1.29 15.00 0.03
CA ASN A 100 -0.68 13.79 0.57
C ASN A 100 -1.67 12.87 1.31
N LEU A 101 -2.98 13.00 1.03
CA LEU A 101 -4.06 12.24 1.64
C LEU A 101 -5.10 11.82 0.59
N LEU A 102 -5.40 10.53 0.51
CA LEU A 102 -6.44 9.98 -0.35
C LEU A 102 -7.40 9.10 0.46
N TRP A 103 -8.70 9.22 0.20
CA TRP A 103 -9.72 8.37 0.80
C TRP A 103 -10.12 7.23 -0.12
N ALA A 104 -10.12 6.01 0.41
CA ALA A 104 -10.58 4.81 -0.26
C ALA A 104 -11.82 4.24 0.46
N ASP A 105 -12.82 3.83 -0.29
CA ASP A 105 -14.06 3.23 0.24
C ASP A 105 -13.93 1.72 0.53
N SER A 106 -12.86 1.11 0.03
CA SER A 106 -12.66 -0.34 0.02
C SER A 106 -11.17 -0.72 0.06
N PRO A 107 -10.82 -1.90 0.58
CA PRO A 107 -9.46 -2.43 0.52
C PRO A 107 -8.90 -2.53 -0.91
N GLU A 108 -9.75 -2.88 -1.87
CA GLU A 108 -9.39 -3.03 -3.28
C GLU A 108 -9.01 -1.67 -3.88
N MET A 109 -9.79 -0.63 -3.60
CA MET A 109 -9.47 0.74 -3.99
C MET A 109 -8.18 1.22 -3.32
N ALA A 110 -8.01 0.96 -2.02
CA ALA A 110 -6.82 1.38 -1.29
C ALA A 110 -5.55 0.76 -1.89
N LEU A 111 -5.58 -0.54 -2.21
CA LEU A 111 -4.47 -1.20 -2.89
C LEU A 111 -4.25 -0.67 -4.30
N HIS A 112 -5.31 -0.39 -5.05
CA HIS A 112 -5.19 0.18 -6.39
C HIS A 112 -4.46 1.53 -6.38
N LEU A 113 -4.88 2.45 -5.51
CA LEU A 113 -4.20 3.73 -5.31
C LEU A 113 -2.76 3.51 -4.82
N ALA A 114 -2.57 2.61 -3.86
CA ALA A 114 -1.26 2.36 -3.26
C ALA A 114 -0.26 1.76 -4.25
N ASP A 115 -0.70 0.85 -5.11
CA ASP A 115 0.10 0.26 -6.19
C ASP A 115 0.57 1.37 -7.14
N PHE A 116 -0.37 2.17 -7.64
CA PHE A 116 -0.11 3.25 -8.59
C PHE A 116 0.92 4.26 -8.07
N PHE A 117 0.70 4.80 -6.87
CA PHE A 117 1.58 5.81 -6.31
C PHE A 117 2.91 5.24 -5.81
N SER A 118 2.95 3.97 -5.40
CA SER A 118 4.21 3.31 -5.04
C SER A 118 5.08 3.10 -6.28
N ILE A 119 4.49 2.77 -7.44
CA ILE A 119 5.22 2.69 -8.72
C ILE A 119 5.79 4.06 -9.09
N ILE A 120 5.00 5.14 -9.02
CA ILE A 120 5.49 6.52 -9.29
C ILE A 120 6.68 6.88 -8.39
N LYS A 121 6.61 6.49 -7.11
CA LYS A 121 7.62 6.78 -6.10
C LYS A 121 8.78 5.79 -6.08
N GLU A 122 8.79 4.81 -6.98
CA GLU A 122 9.80 3.74 -7.06
C GLU A 122 9.96 2.99 -5.73
N LYS A 123 8.83 2.75 -5.05
CA LYS A 123 8.78 2.02 -3.78
C LYS A 123 8.31 0.60 -4.03
N SER A 124 9.09 -0.37 -3.55
CA SER A 124 8.81 -1.80 -3.64
C SER A 124 7.83 -2.33 -2.58
N GLN A 125 7.38 -1.46 -1.66
CA GLN A 125 6.44 -1.83 -0.62
C GLN A 125 5.45 -0.71 -0.26
N ILE A 126 4.24 -1.14 0.05
CA ILE A 126 3.16 -0.39 0.67
C ILE A 126 3.12 -0.78 2.15
N ILE A 127 2.90 0.19 3.04
CA ILE A 127 2.98 -0.06 4.49
C ILE A 127 1.61 0.17 5.13
N VAL A 128 1.00 -0.90 5.62
CA VAL A 128 -0.22 -0.82 6.42
C VAL A 128 0.15 -0.51 7.86
N ILE A 129 -0.41 0.57 8.40
CA ILE A 129 -0.09 1.09 9.73
C ILE A 129 -1.24 0.89 10.75
N GLY A 130 -2.27 0.13 10.36
CA GLY A 130 -3.42 -0.23 11.20
C GLY A 130 -4.67 0.63 10.96
N GLY A 131 -5.69 0.58 11.81
CA GLY A 131 -5.83 -0.18 13.06
C GLY A 131 -6.27 -1.63 12.87
N ALA A 132 -6.78 -2.24 13.95
CA ALA A 132 -7.06 -3.67 14.05
C ALA A 132 -7.88 -4.24 12.88
N GLN A 133 -8.92 -3.53 12.43
CA GLN A 133 -9.74 -3.98 11.28
C GLN A 133 -8.98 -3.93 9.95
N ILE A 134 -8.09 -2.95 9.78
CA ILE A 134 -7.31 -2.79 8.56
C ILE A 134 -6.27 -3.91 8.44
N TYR A 135 -5.62 -4.27 9.55
CA TYR A 135 -4.75 -5.45 9.58
C TYR A 135 -5.50 -6.73 9.19
N LYS A 136 -6.76 -6.89 9.62
CA LYS A 136 -7.57 -8.05 9.21
C LYS A 136 -7.89 -8.04 7.72
N MET A 137 -8.13 -6.88 7.11
CA MET A 137 -8.44 -6.76 5.68
C MET A 137 -7.29 -7.19 4.75
N PHE A 138 -6.04 -7.10 5.21
CA PHE A 138 -4.86 -7.40 4.40
C PHE A 138 -4.11 -8.66 4.86
N CYS A 139 -4.68 -9.47 5.76
CA CYS A 139 -3.94 -10.53 6.47
C CYS A 139 -3.37 -11.59 5.53
N ASP A 140 -4.02 -11.85 4.40
CA ASP A 140 -3.57 -12.87 3.46
C ASP A 140 -2.50 -12.36 2.48
N GLN A 141 -2.25 -11.05 2.47
CA GLN A 141 -1.45 -10.39 1.43
C GLN A 141 -0.09 -9.87 1.93
N PHE A 142 0.12 -9.74 3.24
CA PHE A 142 1.35 -9.17 3.77
C PHE A 142 2.50 -10.19 3.78
N THR A 143 3.69 -9.71 3.40
CA THR A 143 4.89 -10.55 3.29
C THR A 143 6.01 -10.09 4.22
N LYS A 144 5.83 -8.97 4.91
CA LYS A 144 6.81 -8.41 5.85
C LYS A 144 6.09 -7.74 7.02
N VAL A 145 6.66 -7.87 8.22
CA VAL A 145 6.20 -7.15 9.41
C VAL A 145 7.37 -6.49 10.12
N TYR A 146 7.20 -5.22 10.42
CA TYR A 146 8.00 -4.47 11.37
C TYR A 146 7.23 -4.45 12.70
N LEU A 147 7.61 -5.34 13.61
CA LEU A 147 6.88 -5.60 14.85
C LEU A 147 7.61 -5.00 16.04
N THR A 148 6.93 -4.16 16.80
CA THR A 148 7.37 -3.73 18.13
C THR A 148 6.54 -4.45 19.19
N GLU A 149 7.20 -5.20 20.08
CA GLU A 149 6.57 -5.88 21.21
C GLU A 149 6.93 -5.15 22.51
N VAL A 150 5.94 -4.52 23.13
CA VAL A 150 6.09 -3.75 24.38
C VAL A 150 5.87 -4.67 25.57
N PHE A 151 6.90 -4.89 26.39
CA PHE A 151 6.87 -5.88 27.48
C PHE A 151 6.15 -5.35 28.73
N HIS A 152 4.87 -5.05 28.58
CA HIS A 152 4.01 -4.60 29.66
C HIS A 152 2.57 -5.09 29.45
N ARG A 153 1.91 -5.44 30.56
CA ARG A 153 0.49 -5.81 30.53
C ARG A 153 -0.35 -4.57 30.79
N PHE A 154 -1.13 -4.18 29.79
CA PHE A 154 -2.12 -3.10 29.93
C PHE A 154 -3.47 -3.70 30.33
N GLN A 155 -4.13 -3.09 31.32
CA GLN A 155 -5.50 -3.45 31.71
C GLN A 155 -6.52 -2.87 30.74
N CYS A 156 -6.17 -1.75 30.11
CA CYS A 156 -6.95 -1.12 29.07
C CYS A 156 -6.62 -1.69 27.68
N GLY A 157 -7.61 -1.75 26.80
CA GLY A 157 -7.44 -2.25 25.44
C GLY A 157 -8.80 -2.44 24.75
N ASP A 158 -8.96 -1.79 23.60
CA ASP A 158 -10.15 -1.95 22.74
C ASP A 158 -9.78 -2.36 21.30
N ALA A 159 -8.49 -2.35 20.97
CA ALA A 159 -7.94 -2.77 19.70
C ALA A 159 -6.76 -3.71 19.91
N TYR A 160 -6.74 -4.81 19.14
CA TYR A 160 -5.78 -5.90 19.31
C TYR A 160 -5.19 -6.38 17.98
N PHE A 161 -3.92 -6.81 18.01
CA PHE A 161 -3.22 -7.45 16.90
C PHE A 161 -2.77 -8.87 17.28
N ASN A 162 -3.69 -9.81 17.13
CA ASN A 162 -3.55 -11.19 17.60
C ASN A 162 -2.75 -12.11 16.65
N GLN A 163 -2.18 -11.56 15.57
CA GLN A 163 -1.40 -12.34 14.61
C GLN A 163 -0.21 -13.01 15.31
N LYS A 164 -0.06 -14.30 15.08
CA LYS A 164 1.10 -15.06 15.56
C LYS A 164 2.09 -15.31 14.42
N PHE A 165 3.37 -15.35 14.76
CA PHE A 165 4.48 -15.46 13.82
C PHE A 165 5.20 -16.78 14.05
N ASP A 166 4.62 -17.87 13.52
CA ASP A 166 5.21 -19.21 13.60
C ASP A 166 6.50 -19.28 12.76
N MET A 167 7.57 -19.86 13.32
CA MET A 167 8.87 -20.00 12.65
C MET A 167 8.82 -20.86 11.38
N ARG A 168 7.78 -21.67 11.16
CA ARG A 168 7.56 -22.42 9.91
C ARG A 168 7.16 -21.50 8.76
N GLU A 169 6.48 -20.39 9.05
CA GLU A 169 6.02 -19.42 8.05
C GLU A 169 6.86 -18.15 7.98
N TRP A 170 7.47 -17.75 9.10
CA TRP A 170 8.16 -16.48 9.27
C TRP A 170 9.65 -16.67 9.55
N LEU A 171 10.45 -15.77 8.98
CA LEU A 171 11.88 -15.64 9.23
C LEU A 171 12.12 -14.31 9.95
N VAL A 172 12.76 -14.36 11.12
CA VAL A 172 13.27 -13.15 11.77
C VAL A 172 14.54 -12.71 11.06
N VAL A 173 14.48 -11.56 10.39
CA VAL A 173 15.60 -10.98 9.62
C VAL A 173 16.50 -10.15 10.53
N GLN A 174 15.89 -9.44 11.48
CA GLN A 174 16.58 -8.60 12.44
C GLN A 174 15.74 -8.51 13.70
N GLU A 175 16.39 -8.45 14.85
CA GLU A 175 15.75 -8.11 16.12
C GLU A 175 16.68 -7.26 16.98
N LYS A 176 16.09 -6.42 17.82
CA LYS A 176 16.80 -5.62 18.81
C LYS A 176 15.90 -5.30 19.99
N GLU A 177 16.42 -5.53 21.20
CA GLU A 177 15.76 -5.18 22.45
C GLU A 177 16.22 -3.81 22.96
N TYR A 178 15.32 -3.16 23.68
CA TYR A 178 15.49 -1.84 24.26
C TYR A 178 14.99 -1.86 25.69
N GLU A 179 15.85 -1.45 26.61
CA GLU A 179 15.50 -1.26 28.02
C GLU A 179 14.64 -0.01 28.22
N GLN A 180 13.93 0.02 29.34
CA GLN A 180 13.20 1.21 29.78
C GLN A 180 14.17 2.40 29.94
N SER A 181 13.72 3.59 29.55
CA SER A 181 14.52 4.81 29.69
C SER A 181 13.64 6.05 29.91
N LYS A 182 14.28 7.21 30.10
CA LYS A 182 13.55 8.51 30.15
C LYS A 182 12.76 8.83 28.87
N ASP A 183 13.14 8.21 27.75
CA ASP A 183 12.54 8.45 26.43
C ASP A 183 11.54 7.35 26.03
N ASP A 184 11.54 6.22 26.75
CA ASP A 184 10.77 5.02 26.44
C ASP A 184 10.22 4.40 27.74
N GLU A 185 8.91 4.52 27.96
CA GLU A 185 8.23 4.20 29.23
C GLU A 185 8.31 2.73 29.66
N PHE A 186 8.52 1.81 28.72
CA PHE A 186 8.55 0.37 28.96
C PHE A 186 9.67 -0.28 28.15
N PRO A 187 10.22 -1.42 28.60
CA PRO A 187 11.11 -2.21 27.77
C PRO A 187 10.33 -2.80 26.58
N PHE A 188 10.98 -2.90 25.42
CA PHE A 188 10.37 -3.43 24.21
C PHE A 188 11.38 -4.06 23.27
N LYS A 189 10.90 -4.84 22.31
CA LYS A 189 11.70 -5.42 21.23
C LYS A 189 11.17 -4.99 19.87
N ILE A 190 12.06 -4.60 18.97
CA ILE A 190 11.74 -4.41 17.55
C ILE A 190 12.25 -5.62 16.77
N SER A 191 11.37 -6.23 15.98
CA SER A 191 11.69 -7.36 15.09
C SER A 191 11.25 -7.06 13.65
N ILE A 192 12.08 -7.43 12.68
CA ILE A 192 11.75 -7.39 11.25
C ILE A 192 11.57 -8.83 10.79
N LEU A 193 10.37 -9.18 10.35
CA LEU A 193 10.03 -10.53 9.91
C LEU A 193 9.66 -10.54 8.44
N ASP A 194 10.21 -11.50 7.69
CA ASP A 194 9.84 -11.81 6.32
C ASP A 194 9.04 -13.12 6.29
N ARG A 195 7.96 -13.17 5.51
CA ARG A 195 7.26 -14.42 5.23
C ARG A 195 8.12 -15.28 4.31
N LYS A 196 8.34 -16.55 4.66
CA LYS A 196 9.16 -17.48 3.88
C LYS A 196 8.55 -17.72 2.49
N ASN A 197 7.24 -17.93 2.44
CA ASN A 197 6.49 -18.03 1.19
C ASN A 197 5.87 -16.69 0.84
N LYS A 198 6.47 -15.99 -0.13
CA LYS A 198 6.07 -14.63 -0.49
C LYS A 198 4.86 -14.64 -1.42
N TYR A 199 3.73 -14.15 -0.90
CA TYR A 199 2.59 -13.81 -1.75
C TYR A 199 2.98 -12.66 -2.69
N THR A 200 2.77 -12.85 -3.99
CA THR A 200 3.10 -11.84 -5.00
C THR A 200 1.84 -11.41 -5.72
N ARG A 201 1.49 -10.13 -5.56
CA ARG A 201 0.36 -9.52 -6.26
C ARG A 201 0.77 -9.20 -7.69
N HIS A 202 -0.13 -9.48 -8.62
CA HIS A 202 -0.02 -9.08 -10.02
C HIS A 202 -1.26 -8.29 -10.40
N ARG A 203 -1.10 -7.33 -11.31
CA ARG A 203 -2.20 -6.53 -11.85
C ARG A 203 -1.97 -6.24 -13.32
N LYS A 204 -3.05 -6.21 -14.11
CA LYS A 204 -2.98 -5.73 -15.50
C LYS A 204 -2.82 -4.21 -15.49
N ILE A 205 -1.86 -3.70 -16.26
CA ILE A 205 -1.62 -2.26 -16.35
C ILE A 205 -2.85 -1.48 -16.85
N SER A 206 -3.63 -2.09 -17.74
CA SER A 206 -4.90 -1.52 -18.22
C SER A 206 -5.90 -1.20 -17.11
N GLU A 207 -5.86 -1.90 -15.98
CA GLU A 207 -6.78 -1.66 -14.85
C GLU A 207 -6.60 -0.26 -14.23
N PHE A 208 -5.42 0.34 -14.35
CA PHE A 208 -5.18 1.71 -13.87
C PHE A 208 -5.85 2.77 -14.76
N PHE A 209 -6.20 2.42 -16.00
CA PHE A 209 -6.68 3.36 -17.02
C PHE A 209 -8.19 3.26 -17.31
N VAL A 210 -8.92 2.39 -16.60
CA VAL A 210 -10.34 2.11 -16.88
C VAL A 210 -11.22 2.34 -15.64
N GLY A 211 -12.36 3.01 -15.84
CA GLY A 211 -13.42 3.21 -14.85
C GLY A 211 -13.31 4.50 -14.04
N SER A 212 -14.37 4.85 -13.31
CA SER A 212 -14.52 6.09 -12.50
C SER A 212 -13.46 6.32 -11.41
N LYS A 213 -12.50 5.40 -11.29
CA LYS A 213 -11.38 5.44 -10.35
C LYS A 213 -10.19 6.24 -10.92
N SER A 214 -10.23 6.60 -12.21
CA SER A 214 -9.13 7.22 -12.94
C SER A 214 -8.93 8.70 -12.65
N ASP A 215 -9.97 9.45 -12.27
CA ASP A 215 -9.91 10.92 -12.22
C ASP A 215 -8.82 11.44 -11.29
N ARG A 216 -8.63 10.76 -10.15
CA ARG A 216 -7.59 11.07 -9.16
C ARG A 216 -6.17 10.72 -9.64
N LEU A 217 -6.08 9.80 -10.60
CA LEU A 217 -4.82 9.31 -11.16
C LEU A 217 -4.40 10.07 -12.42
N LEU A 218 -5.36 10.70 -13.12
CA LEU A 218 -5.16 11.44 -14.37
C LEU A 218 -3.94 12.39 -14.32
N PRO A 219 -3.78 13.25 -13.31
CA PRO A 219 -2.67 14.21 -13.28
C PRO A 219 -1.29 13.53 -13.19
N HIS A 220 -1.26 12.29 -12.71
CA HIS A 220 -0.06 11.54 -12.42
C HIS A 220 0.26 10.49 -13.50
N PHE A 221 -0.64 10.26 -14.45
CA PHE A 221 -0.44 9.28 -15.52
C PHE A 221 0.80 9.50 -16.39
N PRO A 222 1.22 10.73 -16.74
CA PRO A 222 2.45 10.91 -17.50
C PRO A 222 3.68 10.33 -16.77
N VAL A 223 3.77 10.58 -15.45
CA VAL A 223 4.86 10.04 -14.63
C VAL A 223 4.72 8.52 -14.50
N PHE A 224 3.52 8.02 -14.20
CA PHE A 224 3.27 6.58 -14.09
C PHE A 224 3.67 5.83 -15.37
N ARG A 225 3.23 6.31 -16.54
CA ARG A 225 3.58 5.79 -17.87
C ARG A 225 5.09 5.72 -18.07
N SER A 226 5.79 6.83 -17.78
CA SER A 226 7.26 6.86 -17.89
C SER A 226 7.98 5.87 -16.97
N ARG A 227 7.38 5.48 -15.83
CA ARG A 227 7.95 4.47 -14.93
C ARG A 227 7.72 3.06 -15.45
N ILE A 228 6.51 2.75 -15.89
CA ILE A 228 6.21 1.42 -16.40
C ILE A 228 6.98 1.13 -17.71
N GLU A 229 7.16 2.11 -18.60
CA GLU A 229 7.89 1.99 -19.88
C GLU A 229 9.39 1.71 -19.69
N ARG A 230 10.00 2.27 -18.65
CA ARG A 230 11.42 1.99 -18.34
C ARG A 230 11.65 0.52 -17.97
N ASP A 231 10.62 -0.16 -17.47
CA ASP A 231 10.68 -1.55 -17.05
C ASP A 231 10.30 -2.55 -18.17
N ASP A 232 9.77 -2.12 -19.32
CA ASP A 232 9.67 -2.90 -20.58
C ASP A 232 9.48 -1.98 -21.79
N MET A 233 10.29 -2.17 -22.83
CA MET A 233 10.20 -1.42 -24.10
C MET A 233 8.98 -1.78 -24.97
N ASN A 234 8.19 -2.80 -24.61
CA ASN A 234 7.03 -3.28 -25.37
C ASN A 234 5.67 -2.73 -24.90
N ILE A 235 5.64 -1.68 -24.06
CA ILE A 235 4.40 -1.15 -23.44
C ILE A 235 3.71 -0.05 -24.28
N GLU A 236 4.32 0.37 -25.40
CA GLU A 236 3.86 1.53 -26.18
C GLU A 236 2.39 1.48 -26.62
N GLU A 237 1.83 0.30 -26.89
CA GLU A 237 0.44 0.18 -27.38
C GLU A 237 -0.63 0.25 -26.27
N GLN A 238 -0.37 -0.24 -25.06
CA GLN A 238 -1.34 -0.16 -23.94
C GLN A 238 -1.38 1.25 -23.32
N ILE A 239 -0.28 2.00 -23.44
CA ILE A 239 -0.19 3.39 -22.99
C ILE A 239 -0.91 4.34 -23.95
N LYS A 240 -1.07 3.93 -25.22
CA LYS A 240 -1.86 4.65 -26.22
C LYS A 240 -3.37 4.43 -26.07
N LEU A 241 -3.83 3.55 -25.17
CA LEU A 241 -5.26 3.44 -24.86
C LEU A 241 -5.78 4.83 -24.44
N PRO A 242 -6.80 5.36 -25.13
CA PRO A 242 -7.40 6.62 -24.72
C PRO A 242 -7.89 6.48 -23.28
N LEU A 243 -7.82 7.57 -22.52
CA LEU A 243 -8.54 7.67 -21.26
C LEU A 243 -10.00 7.35 -21.56
N LEU A 244 -10.45 6.16 -21.16
CA LEU A 244 -11.85 5.78 -21.27
C LEU A 244 -12.57 6.50 -20.13
N VAL A 245 -12.89 7.77 -20.39
CA VAL A 245 -13.89 8.51 -19.62
C VAL A 245 -15.22 7.84 -19.97
N ALA A 246 -15.78 7.10 -19.00
CA ALA A 246 -17.14 6.57 -19.10
C ALA A 246 -18.14 7.63 -18.66
#